data_AF-A0A929I509-F1
#
_entry.id   AF-A0A929I509-F1
#
_cell.length_a   1.000
_cell.length_b   1.000
_cell.length_c   1.000
_cell.angle_alpha   90.00
_cell.angle_beta   90.00
_cell.angle_gamma   90.00
#
_symmetry.space_group_name_H-M   'P 1'
#
loop_
_entity.id
_entity.type
_entity.pdbx_description
1 polymer ?
#
loop_
_entity_poly.entity_id
_entity_poly.type
_entity_poly.pdbx_seq_one_letter_code
_entity_poly.pdbx_strand_id
1 'polypeptide(L)'
;MKKGVVSSILGFLFVVVLASLATASEAAPAATVDYTKAIVLGCSLFGAAIAIAFGSFGTALGMGNGLNAALNSVGRNPEAQGKVLITMMVGLAMIESLAIYALVISLILLYANPLLKFIGG
;
A
#
# COMPACT_ATOMS: atom_id res chain seq x y z
N MET A 1 3.38 -22.52 6.96
CA MET A 1 1.98 -22.20 7.31
C MET A 1 1.08 -22.73 6.20
N LYS A 2 0.18 -23.66 6.51
CA LYS A 2 -0.68 -24.30 5.50
C LYS A 2 -1.56 -23.21 4.85
N LYS A 3 -1.68 -23.21 3.52
CA LYS A 3 -2.40 -22.17 2.74
C LYS A 3 -3.79 -21.81 3.30
N GLY A 4 -4.46 -22.75 3.99
CA GLY A 4 -5.73 -22.52 4.69
C GLY A 4 -5.67 -21.54 5.87
N VAL A 5 -4.57 -21.49 6.62
CA VAL A 5 -4.43 -20.57 7.78
C VAL A 5 -4.31 -19.12 7.29
N VAL A 6 -3.59 -18.90 6.18
CA VAL A 6 -3.44 -17.58 5.56
C VAL A 6 -4.77 -17.08 4.98
N SER A 7 -5.53 -17.97 4.32
CA SER A 7 -6.86 -17.63 3.79
C SER A 7 -7.85 -17.29 4.90
N SER A 8 -7.79 -18.00 6.03
CA SER A 8 -8.69 -17.74 7.17
C SER A 8 -8.36 -16.44 7.91
N ILE A 9 -7.07 -16.08 8.02
CA ILE A 9 -6.66 -14.78 8.59
C ILE A 9 -7.08 -13.64 7.66
N LEU A 10 -6.91 -13.80 6.35
CA LEU A 10 -7.30 -12.79 5.37
C LEU A 10 -8.82 -12.59 5.31
N GLY A 11 -9.60 -13.68 5.40
CA GLY A 11 -11.06 -13.63 5.49
C GLY A 11 -11.54 -12.96 6.78
N PHE A 12 -10.89 -13.24 7.91
CA PHE A 12 -11.21 -12.57 9.18
C PHE A 12 -10.90 -11.07 9.13
N LEU A 13 -9.75 -10.69 8.54
CA LEU A 13 -9.38 -9.28 8.35
C LEU A 13 -10.38 -8.55 7.43
N PHE A 14 -10.84 -9.22 6.37
CA PHE A 14 -11.84 -8.68 5.45
C PHE A 14 -13.21 -8.45 6.12
N VAL A 15 -13.64 -9.37 6.99
CA VAL A 15 -14.89 -9.22 7.77
C VAL A 15 -14.79 -8.07 8.78
N VAL A 16 -13.66 -7.90 9.45
CA VAL A 16 -13.44 -6.78 10.39
C VAL A 16 -13.46 -5.42 9.67
N VAL A 17 -12.88 -5.36 8.47
CA VAL A 17 -12.90 -4.14 7.64
C VAL A 17 -14.33 -3.82 7.16
N LEU A 18 -15.10 -4.82 6.71
CA LEU A 18 -16.49 -4.62 6.27
C LEU A 18 -17.44 -4.27 7.42
N ALA A 19 -17.25 -4.85 8.61
CA ALA A 19 -18.09 -4.56 9.78
C ALA A 19 -17.98 -3.09 10.22
N SER A 20 -16.82 -2.46 10.02
CA SER A 20 -16.60 -1.05 10.32
C SER A 20 -17.39 -0.11 9.39
N LEU A 21 -17.72 -0.54 8.16
CA LEU A 21 -18.58 0.21 7.26
C LEU A 21 -20.07 0.08 7.65
N ALA A 22 -20.48 -1.03 8.27
CA ALA A 22 -21.86 -1.27 8.67
C ALA A 22 -22.25 -0.46 9.93
N THR A 23 -21.32 -0.23 10.86
CA THR A 23 -21.59 0.49 12.12
C THR A 23 -21.51 2.02 12.00
N ALA A 24 -21.14 2.56 10.84
CA ALA A 24 -21.18 4.00 10.58
C ALA A 24 -22.61 4.55 10.34
N SER A 25 -23.62 3.67 10.25
CA SER A 25 -24.98 4.04 9.87
C SER A 25 -25.90 4.43 11.04
N GLU A 26 -25.54 4.18 12.30
CA GLU A 26 -26.42 4.51 13.43
C GLU A 26 -25.78 5.51 14.40
N ALA A 27 -26.48 6.64 14.54
CA ALA A 27 -26.34 7.71 15.53
C ALA A 27 -25.17 8.71 15.35
N ALA A 28 -25.38 9.70 14.48
CA ALA A 28 -24.82 11.03 14.67
C ALA A 28 -25.97 12.02 14.98
N PRO A 29 -25.89 12.80 16.07
CA PRO A 29 -26.91 13.80 16.41
C PRO A 29 -26.94 14.89 15.33
N ALA A 30 -28.11 15.51 15.16
CA ALA A 30 -28.45 16.52 14.16
C ALA A 30 -27.62 17.83 14.25
N ALA A 31 -26.32 17.75 14.10
CA ALA A 31 -25.53 18.78 13.44
C ALA A 31 -25.52 18.44 11.95
N THR A 32 -25.45 19.44 11.08
CA THR A 32 -25.44 19.30 9.62
C THR A 32 -24.17 18.58 9.13
N VAL A 33 -24.06 17.28 9.41
CA VAL A 33 -23.02 16.42 8.87
C VAL A 33 -23.25 16.37 7.37
N ASP A 34 -22.33 16.96 6.61
CA ASP A 34 -22.31 16.83 5.17
C ASP A 34 -21.90 15.38 4.84
N TYR A 35 -22.91 14.51 4.79
CA TYR A 35 -22.74 13.08 4.54
C TYR A 35 -22.00 12.83 3.22
N THR A 36 -22.13 13.72 2.23
CA THR A 36 -21.40 13.65 0.96
C THR A 36 -19.90 13.78 1.19
N LYS A 37 -19.46 14.76 2.00
CA LYS A 37 -18.04 14.92 2.36
C LYS A 37 -17.53 13.74 3.18
N ALA A 38 -18.32 13.25 4.13
CA ALA A 38 -17.93 12.11 4.97
C ALA A 38 -17.69 10.82 4.13
N ILE A 39 -18.59 10.54 3.18
CA ILE A 39 -18.46 9.37 2.30
C ILE A 39 -17.22 9.48 1.41
N VAL A 40 -16.98 10.65 0.80
CA VAL A 40 -15.81 10.81 -0.07
C VAL A 40 -14.49 10.72 0.70
N LEU A 41 -14.43 11.30 1.91
CA LEU A 41 -13.27 11.14 2.78
C LEU A 41 -13.04 9.67 3.17
N GLY A 42 -14.11 8.95 3.52
CA GLY A 42 -14.04 7.51 3.81
C GLY A 42 -13.50 6.69 2.63
N CYS A 43 -14.04 6.89 1.43
CA CYS A 43 -13.58 6.23 0.21
C CYS A 43 -12.12 6.60 -0.14
N SER A 44 -11.72 7.85 0.09
CA SER A 44 -10.36 8.31 -0.18
C SER A 44 -9.34 7.70 0.77
N LEU A 45 -9.67 7.57 2.06
CA LEU A 45 -8.84 6.88 3.05
C LEU A 45 -8.66 5.41 2.69
N PHE A 46 -9.75 4.75 2.29
CA PHE A 46 -9.71 3.36 1.86
C PHE A 46 -8.88 3.18 0.57
N GLY A 47 -9.07 4.07 -0.41
CA GLY A 47 -8.27 4.10 -1.64
C GLY A 47 -6.79 4.31 -1.36
N ALA A 48 -6.44 5.21 -0.43
CA ALA A 48 -5.06 5.45 -0.01
C ALA A 48 -4.43 4.23 0.65
N ALA A 49 -5.17 3.52 1.52
CA ALA A 49 -4.69 2.32 2.18
C ALA A 49 -4.44 1.17 1.19
N ILE A 50 -5.35 0.98 0.22
CA ILE A 50 -5.20 -0.03 -0.83
C ILE A 50 -4.00 0.31 -1.74
N ALA A 51 -3.89 1.56 -2.18
CA ALA A 51 -2.80 1.98 -3.07
C ALA A 51 -1.43 1.65 -2.48
N ILE A 52 -1.17 2.03 -1.22
CA ILE A 52 0.11 1.75 -0.56
C ILE A 52 0.31 0.26 -0.28
N ALA A 53 -0.75 -0.46 0.12
CA ALA A 53 -0.64 -1.89 0.42
C ALA A 53 -0.23 -2.70 -0.82
N PHE A 54 -0.91 -2.50 -1.95
CA PHE A 54 -0.59 -3.21 -3.18
C PHE A 54 0.71 -2.72 -3.82
N GLY A 55 0.97 -1.41 -3.79
CA GLY A 55 2.20 -0.83 -4.33
C GLY A 55 3.45 -1.33 -3.60
N SER A 56 3.44 -1.31 -2.25
CA SER A 56 4.56 -1.80 -1.46
C SER A 56 4.73 -3.32 -1.55
N PHE A 57 3.63 -4.08 -1.69
CA PHE A 57 3.70 -5.53 -1.81
C PHE A 57 4.44 -6.00 -3.07
N GLY A 58 4.10 -5.44 -4.24
CA GLY A 58 4.80 -5.76 -5.49
C GLY A 58 6.28 -5.41 -5.44
N THR A 59 6.59 -4.23 -4.89
CA THR A 59 7.96 -3.74 -4.71
C THR A 59 8.77 -4.63 -3.76
N ALA A 60 8.18 -5.07 -2.64
CA ALA A 60 8.82 -5.97 -1.69
C ALA A 60 9.19 -7.33 -2.31
N LEU A 61 8.31 -7.89 -3.14
CA LEU A 61 8.58 -9.14 -3.85
C LEU A 61 9.70 -8.98 -4.89
N GLY A 62 9.67 -7.90 -5.66
CA GLY A 62 10.70 -7.58 -6.67
C GLY A 62 12.08 -7.40 -6.04
N MET A 63 12.15 -6.58 -4.99
CA MET A 63 13.40 -6.35 -4.26
C MET A 63 13.92 -7.62 -3.59
N GLY A 64 13.06 -8.39 -2.92
CA GLY A 64 13.46 -9.63 -2.26
C GLY A 64 14.06 -10.65 -3.24
N ASN A 65 13.48 -10.78 -4.43
CA ASN A 65 14.02 -11.68 -5.46
C ASN A 65 15.37 -11.18 -6.02
N GLY A 66 15.46 -9.89 -6.34
CA GLY A 66 16.70 -9.27 -6.83
C GLY A 66 17.85 -9.39 -5.81
N LEU A 67 17.56 -9.18 -4.52
CA LEU A 67 18.52 -9.30 -3.43
C LEU A 67 19.03 -10.74 -3.30
N ASN A 68 18.12 -11.73 -3.32
CA ASN A 68 18.51 -13.14 -3.27
C ASN A 68 19.42 -13.53 -4.44
N ALA A 69 19.12 -13.08 -5.66
CA ALA A 69 19.97 -13.33 -6.83
C ALA A 69 21.36 -12.69 -6.69
N ALA A 70 21.42 -11.45 -6.19
CA ALA A 70 22.68 -10.75 -5.95
C ALA A 70 23.52 -11.46 -4.89
N LEU A 71 22.93 -11.84 -3.75
CA LEU A 71 23.62 -12.55 -2.67
C LEU A 71 24.15 -13.92 -3.13
N ASN A 72 23.37 -14.68 -3.90
CA ASN A 72 23.82 -15.94 -4.49
C ASN A 72 24.97 -15.75 -5.48
N SER A 73 24.95 -14.67 -6.26
CA SER A 73 26.03 -14.34 -7.19
C SER A 73 27.34 -14.02 -6.46
N VAL A 74 27.27 -13.20 -5.41
CA VAL A 74 28.43 -12.85 -4.56
C VAL A 74 28.95 -14.06 -3.79
N GLY A 75 28.07 -14.89 -3.23
CA GLY A 75 28.47 -16.10 -2.50
C GLY A 75 29.21 -17.12 -3.37
N ARG A 76 28.89 -17.17 -4.67
CA ARG A 76 29.60 -18.03 -5.64
C ARG A 76 30.86 -17.39 -6.22
N ASN A 77 30.89 -16.07 -6.35
CA ASN A 77 31.99 -15.32 -6.93
C ASN A 77 32.32 -14.07 -6.08
N PRO A 78 33.08 -14.23 -4.98
CA PRO A 78 33.38 -13.13 -4.06
C PRO A 78 34.13 -11.97 -4.74
N GLU A 79 34.98 -12.28 -5.72
CA GLU A 79 35.75 -11.29 -6.49
C GLU A 79 34.87 -10.32 -7.30
N ALA A 80 33.64 -10.74 -7.63
CA ALA A 80 32.69 -9.92 -8.39
C ALA A 80 31.83 -9.00 -7.50
N GLN A 81 32.01 -9.02 -6.17
CA GLN A 81 31.16 -8.31 -5.22
C GLN A 81 30.94 -6.83 -5.58
N GLY A 82 32.02 -6.10 -5.87
CA GLY A 82 31.93 -4.66 -6.17
C GLY A 82 31.03 -4.36 -7.38
N LYS A 83 31.16 -5.14 -8.46
CA LYS A 83 30.31 -4.98 -9.66
C LYS A 83 28.87 -5.37 -9.39
N VAL A 84 28.64 -6.45 -8.65
CA VAL A 84 27.29 -6.92 -8.29
C VAL A 84 26.56 -5.89 -7.43
N LEU A 85 27.23 -5.29 -6.44
CA LEU A 85 26.61 -4.28 -5.58
C LEU A 85 26.16 -3.03 -6.36
N ILE A 86 26.95 -2.56 -7.32
CA ILE A 86 26.57 -1.39 -8.14
C ILE A 86 25.30 -1.71 -8.95
N THR A 87 25.28 -2.82 -9.68
CA THR A 87 24.11 -3.22 -10.48
C THR A 87 22.89 -3.49 -9.59
N MET A 88 23.09 -4.10 -8.42
CA MET A 88 22.03 -4.35 -7.44
C MET A 88 21.43 -3.04 -6.93
N MET A 89 22.26 -2.07 -6.52
CA MET A 89 21.78 -0.77 -6.01
C MET A 89 20.99 -0.01 -7.07
N VAL A 90 21.47 0.01 -8.32
CA VAL A 90 20.73 0.64 -9.43
C VAL A 90 19.39 -0.07 -9.66
N GLY A 91 19.38 -1.41 -9.69
CA GLY A 91 18.15 -2.18 -9.85
C GLY A 91 17.14 -1.96 -8.72
N LEU A 92 17.59 -1.97 -7.47
CA LEU A 92 16.76 -1.71 -6.29
C LEU A 92 16.20 -0.29 -6.31
N ALA A 93 17.00 0.71 -6.66
CA ALA A 93 16.54 2.09 -6.76
C ALA A 93 15.44 2.26 -7.81
N MET A 94 15.54 1.56 -8.95
CA MET A 94 14.48 1.57 -9.97
C MET A 94 13.21 0.91 -9.47
N ILE A 95 13.31 -0.22 -8.75
CA ILE A 95 12.15 -0.92 -8.18
C ILE A 95 11.48 -0.08 -7.08
N GLU A 96 12.27 0.59 -6.23
CA GLU A 96 11.77 1.44 -5.14
C GLU A 96 10.83 2.54 -5.64
N SER A 97 11.05 3.06 -6.85
CA SER A 97 10.20 4.10 -7.45
C SER A 97 8.70 3.73 -7.47
N LEU A 98 8.37 2.44 -7.63
CA LEU A 98 7.00 1.94 -7.62
C LEU A 98 6.34 2.11 -6.25
N ALA A 99 7.08 1.85 -5.17
CA ALA A 99 6.60 2.08 -3.81
C ALA A 99 6.43 3.56 -3.51
N ILE A 100 7.35 4.40 -4.00
CA ILE A 100 7.25 5.85 -3.86
C ILE A 100 6.05 6.41 -4.64
N TYR A 101 5.75 5.91 -5.84
CA TYR A 101 4.55 6.33 -6.57
C TYR A 101 3.26 5.99 -5.81
N ALA A 102 3.17 4.79 -5.23
CA ALA A 102 2.04 4.42 -4.40
C ALA A 102 1.92 5.29 -3.14
N LEU A 103 3.05 5.57 -2.47
CA LEU A 103 3.11 6.47 -1.32
C LEU A 103 2.64 7.89 -1.68
N VAL A 104 3.11 8.44 -2.81
CA VAL A 104 2.71 9.77 -3.27
C VAL A 104 1.21 9.83 -3.51
N ILE A 105 0.61 8.83 -4.17
CA ILE A 105 -0.84 8.78 -4.38
C ILE A 105 -1.59 8.72 -3.05
N SER A 106 -1.14 7.90 -2.10
CA SER A 106 -1.75 7.83 -0.77
C SER A 106 -1.66 9.17 -0.02
N LEU A 107 -0.51 9.86 -0.07
CA LEU A 107 -0.33 11.18 0.53
C LEU A 107 -1.20 12.24 -0.12
N ILE A 108 -1.37 12.19 -1.45
CA ILE A 108 -2.29 13.09 -2.17
C ILE A 108 -3.73 12.87 -1.68
N LEU A 109 -4.19 11.62 -1.56
CA LEU A 109 -5.54 11.32 -1.09
C LEU A 109 -5.79 11.72 0.37
N LEU A 110 -4.76 11.67 1.22
CA LEU A 110 -4.86 12.06 2.63
C LEU A 110 -4.78 13.58 2.85
N TYR A 111 -3.83 14.26 2.21
CA TYR A 111 -3.47 15.64 2.56
C TYR A 111 -3.79 16.67 1.47
N ALA A 112 -3.94 16.23 0.22
CA ALA A 112 -4.18 17.10 -0.92
C ALA A 112 -5.33 16.59 -1.80
N ASN A 113 -6.39 16.09 -1.15
CA ASN A 113 -7.45 15.36 -1.84
C ASN A 113 -8.15 16.24 -2.89
N PRO A 114 -8.00 15.92 -4.20
CA PRO A 114 -8.57 16.75 -5.26
C PRO A 114 -10.11 16.68 -5.30
N LEU A 115 -10.71 15.63 -4.73
CA LEU A 115 -12.15 15.40 -4.78
C LEU A 115 -12.93 16.42 -3.96
N LEU A 116 -12.30 16.99 -2.92
CA LEU A 116 -12.94 18.02 -2.07
C LEU A 116 -13.37 19.27 -2.84
N LYS A 117 -12.68 19.59 -3.95
CA LYS A 117 -13.03 20.74 -4.82
C LYS A 117 -14.38 20.57 -5.53
N PHE A 118 -14.84 19.32 -5.70
CA PHE A 118 -16.08 19.02 -6.42
C PHE A 118 -17.30 18.86 -5.48
N ILE A 119 -17.09 18.87 -4.17
CA ILE A 119 -18.12 18.57 -3.15
C ILE A 119 -18.35 19.77 -2.22
N GLY A 120 -17.46 20.77 -2.25
CA GLY A 120 -17.53 21.98 -1.42
C GLY A 120 -18.19 23.18 -2.10
N GLY A 121 -19.27 22.96 -2.85
CA GLY A 121 -20.17 24.02 -3.34
C GLY A 121 -21.27 24.35 -2.34
#